data_AF-A0A7C5DKH1-F1
#
_entry.id   AF-A0A7C5DKH1-F1
#
_cell.length_a   1.000
_cell.length_b   1.000
_cell.length_c   1.000
_cell.angle_alpha   90.00
_cell.angle_beta   90.00
_cell.angle_gamma   90.00
#
_symmetry.space_group_name_H-M   'P 1'
#
loop_
_entity.id
_entity.type
_entity.pdbx_description
1 polymer ?
#
loop_
_entity_poly.entity_id
_entity_poly.type
_entity_poly.pdbx_seq_one_letter_code
_entity_poly.pdbx_strand_id
1 'polypeptide(L)'
;MFSSKIYSHPDKLILVHLQNVAYSCLKKFKETKHNLSSYFPNDRWEKLVWLMGFSHDFGKTTSYFQEYLFEKDENNKVIMKNQPETGHSLISAVLTFWIAKNFVKDKEGELLQMMPFFLYLIVKKHHGNINNPIPFSDESNELDIPFEHLDKQLESIDKAELQFLFDKINEKLSLNIQVENIPKSLKEYFINELRRKEKRVFKKVNKKIEYYFIFQFIYSLLLHSDKEDAIFGKVN
;
A
#
# COMPACT_ATOMS: atom_id res chain seq x y z
N MET A 1 8.18 22.77 12.15
CA MET A 1 7.16 22.34 13.12
C MET A 1 6.18 21.47 12.34
N PHE A 2 6.24 20.15 12.54
CA PHE A 2 5.39 19.18 11.83
C PHE A 2 3.95 19.28 12.32
N SER A 3 2.97 19.21 11.41
CA SER A 3 1.56 19.25 11.77
C SER A 3 1.12 17.83 12.09
N SER A 4 1.28 17.44 13.34
CA SER A 4 0.91 16.15 13.93
C SER A 4 -0.61 15.86 13.93
N LYS A 5 -1.33 16.22 12.87
CA LYS A 5 -2.80 16.24 12.80
C LYS A 5 -3.38 15.47 11.60
N ILE A 6 -2.64 14.52 11.03
CA ILE A 6 -3.20 13.56 10.07
C ILE A 6 -3.56 12.27 10.79
N TYR A 7 -4.78 11.79 10.56
CA TYR A 7 -5.39 10.71 11.30
C TYR A 7 -5.71 9.52 10.40
N SER A 8 -5.46 8.31 10.90
CA SER A 8 -5.93 7.07 10.28
C SER A 8 -7.38 6.76 10.66
N HIS A 9 -7.76 7.18 11.87
CA HIS A 9 -9.05 7.03 12.53
C HIS A 9 -9.24 8.27 13.43
N PRO A 10 -10.48 8.64 13.84
CA PRO A 10 -10.71 9.90 14.56
C PRO A 10 -9.80 10.10 15.78
N ASP A 11 -9.47 9.02 16.48
CA ASP A 11 -8.65 9.04 17.71
C ASP A 11 -7.22 8.54 17.50
N LYS A 12 -6.76 8.39 16.25
CA LYS A 12 -5.47 7.75 15.96
C LYS A 12 -4.69 8.41 14.85
N LEU A 13 -3.51 8.91 15.19
CA LEU A 13 -2.55 9.47 14.23
C LEU A 13 -2.16 8.44 13.18
N ILE A 14 -2.03 8.90 11.94
CA ILE A 14 -1.68 8.03 10.81
C ILE A 14 -0.32 7.38 11.00
N LEU A 15 0.69 8.14 11.45
CA LEU A 15 2.03 7.61 11.67
C LEU A 15 2.05 6.43 12.64
N VAL A 16 1.32 6.55 13.76
CA VAL A 16 1.23 5.52 14.79
C VAL A 16 0.60 4.25 14.21
N HIS A 17 -0.51 4.40 13.50
CA HIS A 17 -1.18 3.29 12.83
C HIS A 17 -0.26 2.59 11.82
N LEU A 18 0.35 3.33 10.90
CA LEU A 18 1.25 2.77 9.88
C LEU A 18 2.45 2.04 10.50
N GLN A 19 3.04 2.60 11.56
CA GLN A 19 4.14 1.94 12.29
C GLN A 19 3.68 0.65 12.96
N ASN A 20 2.56 0.69 13.68
CA ASN A 20 2.02 -0.48 14.37
C ASN A 20 1.74 -1.63 13.39
N VAL A 21 1.06 -1.33 12.28
CA VAL A 21 0.75 -2.33 11.24
C VAL A 21 2.04 -2.85 10.61
N ALA A 22 2.99 -1.99 10.24
CA ALA A 22 4.26 -2.42 9.65
C ALA A 22 5.07 -3.34 10.55
N TYR A 23 5.19 -3.01 11.84
CA TYR A 23 5.92 -3.84 12.80
C TYR A 23 5.18 -5.12 13.16
N SER A 24 3.85 -5.08 13.23
CA SER A 24 3.01 -6.26 13.46
C SER A 24 3.12 -7.25 12.29
N CYS A 25 3.05 -6.76 11.04
CA CYS A 25 3.31 -7.55 9.83
C CYS A 25 4.70 -8.21 9.87
N LEU A 26 5.73 -7.41 10.17
CA LEU A 26 7.12 -7.89 10.22
C LEU A 26 7.33 -8.94 11.33
N LYS A 27 6.74 -8.72 12.51
CA LYS A 27 6.80 -9.68 13.63
C LYS A 27 6.19 -11.02 13.22
N LYS A 28 4.96 -11.00 12.70
CA LYS A 28 4.25 -12.21 12.26
C LYS A 28 4.97 -12.93 11.14
N PHE A 29 5.56 -12.19 10.20
CA PHE A 29 6.40 -12.76 9.16
C PHE A 29 7.57 -13.56 9.75
N LYS A 30 8.31 -12.97 10.69
CA LYS A 30 9.47 -13.62 11.35
C LYS A 30 9.10 -14.82 12.21
N GLU A 31 7.94 -14.77 12.87
CA GLU A 31 7.46 -15.85 13.75
C GLU A 31 6.89 -17.04 12.96
N THR A 32 6.47 -16.81 11.71
CA THR A 32 5.92 -17.86 10.86
C THR A 32 7.06 -18.68 10.24
N LYS A 33 7.02 -20.01 10.42
CA LYS A 33 7.96 -20.91 9.73
C LYS A 33 7.67 -20.94 8.23
N HIS A 34 8.61 -20.47 7.42
CA HIS A 34 8.52 -20.50 5.96
C HIS A 34 9.91 -20.67 5.32
N ASN A 35 9.97 -21.11 4.07
CA ASN A 35 11.23 -21.27 3.32
C ASN A 35 11.40 -20.23 2.20
N LEU A 36 10.92 -19.00 2.40
CA LEU A 36 10.94 -17.95 1.36
C LEU A 36 12.36 -17.47 0.99
N SER A 37 13.36 -17.74 1.83
CA SER A 37 14.77 -17.47 1.55
C SER A 37 15.28 -18.16 0.27
N SER A 38 14.60 -19.20 -0.22
CA SER A 38 14.96 -19.86 -1.48
C SER A 38 14.68 -19.00 -2.73
N TYR A 39 13.83 -17.97 -2.63
CA TYR A 39 13.52 -17.07 -3.75
C TYR A 39 14.44 -15.84 -3.78
N PHE A 40 14.68 -15.24 -2.61
CA PHE A 40 15.62 -14.15 -2.42
C PHE A 40 15.90 -13.95 -0.91
N PRO A 41 16.99 -13.25 -0.53
CA PRO A 41 17.38 -13.08 0.86
C PRO A 41 16.27 -12.52 1.78
N ASN A 42 16.22 -13.02 3.03
CA ASN A 42 15.20 -12.65 4.02
C ASN A 42 15.15 -11.15 4.31
N ASP A 43 16.26 -10.42 4.25
CA ASP A 43 16.27 -8.97 4.49
C ASP A 43 15.37 -8.22 3.48
N ARG A 44 15.31 -8.71 2.22
CA ARG A 44 14.44 -8.12 1.19
C ARG A 44 12.98 -8.44 1.46
N TRP A 45 12.67 -9.64 1.94
CA TRP A 45 11.31 -10.00 2.35
C TRP A 45 10.84 -9.13 3.49
N GLU A 46 11.66 -9.00 4.54
CA GLU A 46 11.37 -8.17 5.70
C GLU A 46 11.10 -6.71 5.31
N LYS A 47 11.91 -6.15 4.40
CA LYS A 47 11.73 -4.79 3.88
C LYS A 47 10.43 -4.62 3.09
N LEU A 48 10.07 -5.59 2.25
CA LEU A 48 8.84 -5.55 1.46
C LEU A 48 7.58 -5.72 2.33
N VAL A 49 7.62 -6.64 3.30
CA VAL A 49 6.53 -6.85 4.27
C VAL A 49 6.34 -5.62 5.16
N TRP A 50 7.43 -5.02 5.62
CA TRP A 50 7.36 -3.78 6.37
C TRP A 50 6.81 -2.64 5.52
N LEU A 51 7.30 -2.47 4.28
CA LEU A 51 6.83 -1.44 3.36
C LEU A 51 5.31 -1.57 3.15
N MET A 52 4.83 -2.77 2.85
CA MET A 52 3.41 -3.05 2.68
C MET A 52 2.57 -2.55 3.87
N GLY A 53 2.95 -2.91 5.10
CA GLY A 53 2.24 -2.44 6.29
C GLY A 53 2.38 -0.94 6.51
N PHE A 54 3.53 -0.36 6.19
CA PHE A 54 3.78 1.07 6.42
C PHE A 54 3.10 1.98 5.38
N SER A 55 2.81 1.47 4.18
CA SER A 55 2.27 2.28 3.07
C SER A 55 0.82 1.96 2.68
N HIS A 56 0.20 0.95 3.29
CA HIS A 56 -1.13 0.48 2.89
C HIS A 56 -2.22 1.57 2.94
N ASP A 57 -2.06 2.55 3.82
CA ASP A 57 -3.04 3.58 4.12
C ASP A 57 -2.56 5.00 3.79
N PHE A 58 -1.51 5.15 2.97
CA PHE A 58 -0.99 6.48 2.58
C PHE A 58 -2.06 7.42 2.02
N GLY A 59 -3.04 6.91 1.30
CA GLY A 59 -4.15 7.71 0.78
C GLY A 59 -5.00 8.39 1.86
N LYS A 60 -4.91 7.94 3.12
CA LYS A 60 -5.54 8.63 4.24
C LYS A 60 -4.90 10.00 4.51
N THR A 61 -3.70 10.29 3.99
CA THR A 61 -3.08 11.63 4.09
C THR A 61 -3.71 12.66 3.14
N THR A 62 -4.57 12.27 2.22
CA THR A 62 -5.28 13.21 1.32
C THR A 62 -6.23 14.10 2.13
N SER A 63 -6.38 15.37 1.73
CA SER A 63 -7.34 16.25 2.40
C SER A 63 -8.77 15.71 2.27
N TYR A 64 -9.11 15.11 1.14
CA TYR A 64 -10.40 14.45 0.90
C TYR A 64 -10.73 13.38 1.95
N PHE A 65 -9.76 12.50 2.27
CA PHE A 65 -9.98 11.49 3.32
C PHE A 65 -10.06 12.13 4.71
N GLN A 66 -9.20 13.11 5.01
CA GLN A 66 -9.22 13.78 6.32
C GLN A 66 -10.53 14.54 6.56
N GLU A 67 -11.05 15.24 5.55
CA GLU A 67 -12.35 15.92 5.62
C GLU A 67 -13.47 14.91 5.85
N TYR A 68 -13.49 13.80 5.10
CA TYR A 68 -14.45 12.71 5.29
C TYR A 68 -14.39 12.10 6.69
N LEU A 69 -13.18 11.89 7.22
CA LEU A 69 -12.95 11.26 8.51
C LEU A 69 -13.60 12.04 9.66
N PHE A 70 -13.59 13.38 9.56
CA PHE A 70 -14.10 14.28 10.59
C PHE A 70 -15.46 14.92 10.27
N GLU A 71 -16.09 14.54 9.15
CA GLU A 71 -17.47 14.96 8.83
C GLU A 71 -18.44 14.43 9.90
N LYS A 72 -19.26 15.36 10.42
CA LYS A 72 -20.23 15.16 11.50
C LYS A 72 -21.66 15.05 10.97
N ASP A 73 -21.95 15.63 9.81
CA ASP A 73 -23.24 15.47 9.14
C ASP A 73 -23.28 14.12 8.42
N GLU A 74 -24.15 13.22 8.86
CA GLU A 74 -24.23 11.86 8.32
C GLU A 74 -24.65 11.83 6.84
N ASN A 75 -25.45 12.80 6.36
CA ASN A 75 -25.83 12.86 4.95
C ASN A 75 -24.62 13.25 4.09
N ASN A 76 -23.89 14.30 4.49
CA ASN A 76 -22.65 14.70 3.82
C ASN A 76 -21.62 13.57 3.85
N LYS A 77 -21.49 12.87 4.98
CA LYS A 77 -20.55 11.76 5.12
C LYS A 77 -20.84 10.62 4.14
N VAL A 78 -22.11 10.29 3.92
CA VAL A 78 -22.52 9.30 2.90
C VAL A 78 -22.20 9.79 1.49
N ILE A 79 -22.44 11.07 1.19
CA ILE A 79 -22.10 11.66 -0.11
C ILE A 79 -20.59 11.60 -0.35
N MET A 80 -19.78 12.04 0.63
CA MET A 80 -18.33 12.03 0.56
C MET A 80 -17.76 10.62 0.41
N LYS A 81 -18.29 9.64 1.15
CA LYS A 81 -17.87 8.23 1.05
C LYS A 81 -18.00 7.66 -0.37
N ASN A 82 -18.96 8.15 -1.14
CA ASN A 82 -19.20 7.72 -2.52
C ASN A 82 -18.37 8.51 -3.56
N GLN A 83 -17.65 9.56 -3.15
CA GLN A 83 -16.74 10.28 -4.03
C GLN A 83 -15.45 9.47 -4.24
N PRO A 84 -14.98 9.31 -5.50
CA PRO A 84 -13.73 8.60 -5.78
C PRO A 84 -12.52 9.17 -5.03
N GLU A 85 -12.45 10.49 -4.88
CA GLU A 85 -11.39 11.23 -4.18
C GLU A 85 -11.25 10.84 -2.70
N THR A 86 -12.34 10.38 -2.06
CA THR A 86 -12.32 9.89 -0.66
C THR A 86 -11.73 8.49 -0.54
N GLY A 87 -11.71 7.73 -1.65
CA GLY A 87 -11.18 6.36 -1.67
C GLY A 87 -9.66 6.35 -1.53
N HIS A 88 -9.15 5.89 -0.38
CA HIS A 88 -7.71 5.94 -0.11
C HIS A 88 -6.92 4.74 -0.67
N SER A 89 -7.56 3.59 -0.88
CA SER A 89 -6.83 2.34 -1.19
C SER A 89 -6.11 2.36 -2.54
N LEU A 90 -6.63 3.08 -3.55
CA LEU A 90 -6.01 3.12 -4.88
C LEU A 90 -4.71 3.94 -4.87
N ILE A 91 -4.74 5.20 -4.43
CA ILE A 91 -3.52 6.01 -4.33
C ILE A 91 -2.47 5.36 -3.41
N SER A 92 -2.90 4.74 -2.30
CA SER A 92 -1.99 4.00 -1.42
C SER A 92 -1.29 2.86 -2.16
N ALA A 93 -2.03 2.10 -2.97
CA ALA A 93 -1.49 1.00 -3.75
C ALA A 93 -0.53 1.49 -4.84
N VAL A 94 -0.84 2.60 -5.52
CA VAL A 94 0.02 3.19 -6.57
C VAL A 94 1.32 3.73 -5.98
N LEU A 95 1.27 4.43 -4.84
CA LEU A 95 2.47 4.90 -4.14
C LEU A 95 3.31 3.73 -3.62
N THR A 96 2.67 2.72 -3.02
CA THR A 96 3.34 1.49 -2.57
C THR A 96 4.08 0.81 -3.73
N PHE A 97 3.41 0.69 -4.87
CA PHE A 97 4.00 0.14 -6.09
C PHE A 97 5.23 0.95 -6.53
N TRP A 98 5.11 2.27 -6.62
CA TRP A 98 6.21 3.15 -7.03
C TRP A 98 7.43 3.00 -6.11
N ILE A 99 7.21 2.98 -4.78
CA ILE A 99 8.29 2.79 -3.80
C ILE A 99 8.92 1.40 -3.96
N ALA A 100 8.11 0.36 -4.08
CA ALA A 100 8.59 -1.01 -4.25
C ALA A 100 9.39 -1.18 -5.56
N LYS A 101 8.99 -0.52 -6.66
CA LYS A 101 9.76 -0.49 -7.91
C LYS A 101 11.14 0.13 -7.72
N ASN A 102 11.24 1.24 -6.99
CA ASN A 102 12.53 1.83 -6.65
C ASN A 102 13.38 0.89 -5.79
N PHE A 103 12.75 0.15 -4.86
CA PHE A 103 13.44 -0.84 -4.05
C PHE A 103 14.01 -2.00 -4.88
N VAL A 104 13.29 -2.53 -5.87
CA VAL A 104 13.73 -3.73 -6.61
C VAL A 104 14.52 -3.43 -7.90
N LYS A 105 14.59 -2.18 -8.35
CA LYS A 105 15.12 -1.77 -9.67
C LYS A 105 16.46 -2.44 -10.06
N ASP A 106 17.43 -2.46 -9.15
CA ASP A 106 18.79 -2.95 -9.41
C ASP A 106 19.05 -4.33 -8.77
N LYS A 107 17.99 -5.11 -8.53
CA LYS A 107 18.06 -6.41 -7.86
C LYS A 107 17.58 -7.52 -8.79
N GLU A 108 18.22 -8.68 -8.72
CA GLU A 108 17.83 -9.85 -9.50
C GLU A 108 16.84 -10.75 -8.75
N GLY A 109 16.02 -11.48 -9.52
CA GLY A 109 15.07 -12.47 -9.03
C GLY A 109 13.67 -12.26 -9.64
N GLU A 110 13.14 -13.27 -10.34
CA GLU A 110 11.82 -13.19 -11.00
C GLU A 110 10.72 -12.81 -10.01
N LEU A 111 10.60 -13.54 -8.90
CA LEU A 111 9.60 -13.23 -7.87
C LEU A 111 9.83 -11.86 -7.24
N LEU A 112 11.09 -11.48 -6.98
CA LEU A 112 11.41 -10.17 -6.43
C LEU A 112 10.94 -9.03 -7.35
N GLN A 113 11.11 -9.19 -8.66
CA GLN A 113 10.64 -8.23 -9.66
C GLN A 113 9.11 -8.17 -9.76
N MET A 114 8.41 -9.24 -9.40
CA MET A 114 6.94 -9.26 -9.31
C MET A 114 6.39 -8.66 -8.01
N MET A 115 7.19 -8.60 -6.94
CA MET A 115 6.73 -8.13 -5.63
C MET A 115 6.08 -6.75 -5.65
N PRO A 116 6.55 -5.74 -6.41
CA PRO A 116 5.84 -4.46 -6.51
C PRO A 116 4.38 -4.61 -6.94
N PHE A 117 4.10 -5.46 -7.93
CA PHE A 117 2.74 -5.72 -8.38
C PHE A 117 1.92 -6.52 -7.36
N PHE A 118 2.54 -7.45 -6.63
CA PHE A 118 1.88 -8.10 -5.48
C PHE A 118 1.49 -7.11 -4.40
N LEU A 119 2.39 -6.22 -4.01
CA LEU A 119 2.10 -5.20 -3.01
C LEU A 119 1.01 -4.24 -3.48
N TYR A 120 1.01 -3.86 -4.76
CA TYR A 120 -0.11 -3.11 -5.36
C TYR A 120 -1.44 -3.81 -5.13
N LEU A 121 -1.57 -5.09 -5.52
CA LEU A 121 -2.82 -5.83 -5.40
C LEU A 121 -3.25 -6.00 -3.94
N ILE A 122 -2.30 -6.34 -3.06
CA ILE A 122 -2.55 -6.51 -1.62
C ILE A 122 -3.07 -5.22 -1.00
N VAL A 123 -2.36 -4.11 -1.22
CA VAL A 123 -2.78 -2.80 -0.71
C VAL A 123 -4.07 -2.33 -1.38
N LYS A 124 -4.29 -2.57 -2.66
CA LYS A 124 -5.55 -2.15 -3.30
C LYS A 124 -6.77 -2.83 -2.66
N LYS A 125 -6.59 -4.05 -2.16
CA LYS A 125 -7.63 -4.93 -1.63
C LYS A 125 -7.69 -5.02 -0.12
N HIS A 126 -6.88 -4.29 0.65
CA HIS A 126 -6.87 -4.48 2.11
C HIS A 126 -8.21 -4.17 2.80
N HIS A 127 -9.08 -3.37 2.18
CA HIS A 127 -10.49 -3.15 2.60
C HIS A 127 -11.47 -4.23 2.11
N GLY A 128 -11.00 -5.18 1.32
CA GLY A 128 -11.79 -6.25 0.74
C GLY A 128 -12.35 -7.20 1.79
N ASN A 129 -13.56 -7.70 1.54
CA ASN A 129 -14.17 -8.72 2.37
C ASN A 129 -13.33 -10.02 2.30
N ILE A 130 -13.08 -10.67 3.44
CA ILE A 130 -12.34 -11.95 3.55
C ILE A 130 -12.90 -13.01 2.59
N ASN A 131 -14.19 -12.90 2.26
CA ASN A 131 -14.92 -13.85 1.43
C ASN A 131 -14.69 -13.66 -0.08
N ASN A 132 -13.86 -12.70 -0.51
CA ASN A 132 -13.53 -12.52 -1.93
C ASN A 132 -12.00 -12.66 -2.15
N PRO A 133 -11.47 -13.89 -2.13
CA PRO A 133 -10.05 -14.13 -2.39
C PRO A 133 -9.67 -13.57 -3.75
N ILE A 134 -8.47 -12.97 -3.84
CA ILE A 134 -7.97 -12.42 -5.11
C ILE A 134 -7.80 -13.58 -6.09
N PRO A 135 -8.59 -13.64 -7.18
CA PRO A 135 -8.35 -14.63 -8.21
C PRO A 135 -7.02 -14.27 -8.87
N PHE A 136 -6.00 -15.07 -8.59
CA PHE A 136 -4.67 -14.93 -9.18
C PHE A 136 -4.68 -15.03 -10.73
N SER A 137 -5.78 -15.56 -11.26
CA SER A 137 -6.04 -15.78 -12.68
C SER A 137 -6.76 -14.63 -13.39
N ASP A 138 -7.53 -13.79 -12.68
CA ASP A 138 -8.39 -12.77 -13.32
C ASP A 138 -8.08 -11.35 -12.85
N GLU A 139 -6.93 -10.86 -13.30
CA GLU A 139 -6.42 -9.51 -13.08
C GLU A 139 -7.21 -8.44 -13.83
N SER A 140 -8.07 -8.85 -14.77
CA SER A 140 -8.69 -7.94 -15.74
C SER A 140 -9.54 -6.87 -15.06
N ASN A 141 -10.17 -7.21 -13.93
CA ASN A 141 -11.03 -6.31 -13.17
C ASN A 141 -10.28 -5.33 -12.24
N GLU A 142 -9.09 -5.68 -11.74
CA GLU A 142 -8.41 -4.87 -10.69
C GLU A 142 -7.57 -3.71 -11.25
N LEU A 143 -7.30 -3.73 -12.55
CA LEU A 143 -6.63 -2.65 -13.28
C LEU A 143 -7.59 -1.86 -14.17
N ASP A 144 -8.85 -2.28 -14.25
CA ASP A 144 -9.91 -1.60 -15.00
C ASP A 144 -10.89 -0.93 -14.04
N ILE A 145 -10.35 0.00 -13.26
CA ILE A 145 -11.03 0.73 -12.19
C ILE A 145 -10.98 2.23 -12.47
N PRO A 146 -11.90 3.05 -11.91
CA PRO A 146 -11.78 4.50 -11.98
C PRO A 146 -10.47 4.97 -11.34
N PHE A 147 -9.67 5.76 -12.07
CA PHE A 147 -8.37 6.26 -11.61
C PHE A 147 -8.17 7.76 -11.86
N GLU A 148 -9.16 8.45 -12.44
CA GLU A 148 -9.04 9.87 -12.84
C GLU A 148 -8.81 10.82 -11.66
N HIS A 149 -9.13 10.39 -10.44
CA HIS A 149 -8.98 11.16 -9.21
C HIS A 149 -7.55 11.12 -8.62
N LEU A 150 -6.67 10.25 -9.13
CA LEU A 150 -5.32 10.03 -8.57
C LEU A 150 -4.47 11.31 -8.50
N ASP A 151 -4.49 12.13 -9.55
CA ASP A 151 -3.67 13.35 -9.61
C ASP A 151 -4.20 14.39 -8.60
N LYS A 152 -5.52 14.57 -8.52
CA LYS A 152 -6.15 15.43 -7.51
C LYS A 152 -5.82 14.98 -6.09
N GLN A 153 -5.88 13.67 -5.83
CA GLN A 153 -5.52 13.12 -4.54
C GLN A 153 -4.06 13.43 -4.21
N LEU A 154 -3.12 13.21 -5.14
CA LEU A 154 -1.72 13.52 -4.92
C LEU A 154 -1.51 15.02 -4.61
N GLU A 155 -2.14 15.90 -5.38
CA GLU A 155 -2.05 17.35 -5.18
C GLU A 155 -2.59 17.81 -3.82
N SER A 156 -3.57 17.08 -3.26
CA SER A 156 -4.18 17.38 -1.96
C SER A 156 -3.33 16.97 -0.75
N ILE A 157 -2.26 16.18 -0.96
CA ILE A 157 -1.42 15.70 0.14
C ILE A 157 -0.44 16.81 0.56
N ASP A 158 -0.33 17.03 1.87
CA ASP A 158 0.73 17.87 2.43
C ASP A 158 2.11 17.24 2.13
N LYS A 159 2.92 17.96 1.35
CA LYS A 159 4.23 17.49 0.90
C LYS A 159 5.22 17.29 2.04
N ALA A 160 5.16 18.11 3.09
CA ALA A 160 6.06 17.97 4.23
C ALA A 160 5.71 16.72 5.05
N GLU A 161 4.42 16.44 5.22
CA GLU A 161 3.97 15.20 5.87
C GLU A 161 4.31 13.96 5.06
N LEU A 162 4.12 14.00 3.73
CA LEU A 162 4.50 12.88 2.86
C LEU A 162 6.02 12.65 2.85
N GLN A 163 6.81 13.72 2.82
CA GLN A 163 8.27 13.63 2.89
C GLN A 163 8.72 12.99 4.20
N PHE A 164 8.10 13.34 5.32
CA PHE A 164 8.39 12.71 6.60
C PHE A 164 8.12 11.20 6.60
N LEU A 165 7.03 10.75 5.98
CA LEU A 165 6.78 9.31 5.80
C LEU A 165 7.82 8.66 4.89
N PHE A 166 8.27 9.35 3.83
CA PHE A 166 9.33 8.87 2.95
C PHE A 166 10.68 8.77 3.65
N ASP A 167 11.00 9.67 4.58
CA ASP A 167 12.23 9.59 5.37
C ASP A 167 12.30 8.30 6.20
N LYS A 168 11.16 7.86 6.75
CA LYS A 168 11.07 6.56 7.45
C LYS A 168 11.26 5.37 6.52
N ILE A 169 10.74 5.46 5.30
CA ILE A 169 10.98 4.45 4.26
C ILE A 169 12.45 4.43 3.85
N ASN A 170 13.05 5.59 3.63
CA ASN A 170 14.46 5.74 3.25
C ASN A 170 15.37 5.10 4.29
N GLU A 171 15.14 5.39 5.56
CA GLU A 171 15.85 4.77 6.69
C GLU A 171 15.70 3.24 6.67
N LYS A 172 14.48 2.73 6.52
CA LYS A 172 14.21 1.30 6.65
C LYS A 172 14.66 0.48 5.44
N LEU A 173 14.49 1.00 4.23
CA LEU A 173 14.77 0.29 2.97
C LEU A 173 16.15 0.62 2.39
N SER A 174 16.87 1.59 2.99
CA SER A 174 18.11 2.16 2.45
C SER A 174 17.87 2.74 1.05
N LEU A 175 16.83 3.57 0.94
CA LEU A 175 16.48 4.32 -0.26
C LEU A 175 16.80 5.81 -0.07
N ASN A 176 16.70 6.54 -1.18
CA ASN A 176 16.76 8.00 -1.17
C ASN A 176 15.68 8.57 -2.10
N ILE A 177 14.42 8.28 -1.78
CA ILE A 177 13.26 8.83 -2.47
C ILE A 177 12.79 10.11 -1.77
N GLN A 178 12.40 11.09 -2.57
CA GLN A 178 11.86 12.37 -2.14
C GLN A 178 10.49 12.58 -2.78
N VAL A 179 9.65 13.44 -2.21
CA VAL A 179 8.32 13.77 -2.75
C VAL A 179 8.43 14.33 -4.17
N GLU A 180 9.50 15.05 -4.48
CA GLU A 180 9.81 15.56 -5.82
C GLU A 180 10.12 14.47 -6.84
N ASN A 181 10.46 13.26 -6.38
CA ASN A 181 10.69 12.11 -7.25
C ASN A 181 9.41 11.38 -7.65
N ILE A 182 8.27 11.69 -7.00
CA ILE A 182 6.97 11.13 -7.37
C ILE A 182 6.64 11.54 -8.82
N PRO A 183 6.10 10.64 -9.65
CA PRO A 183 5.64 11.01 -10.99
C PRO A 183 4.66 12.18 -10.94
N LYS A 184 4.85 13.17 -11.81
CA LYS A 184 4.00 14.38 -11.86
C LYS A 184 2.51 14.07 -12.03
N SER A 185 2.20 13.01 -12.79
CA SER A 185 0.86 12.43 -12.88
C SER A 185 0.90 10.98 -12.43
N LEU A 186 0.24 10.69 -11.31
CA LEU A 186 0.01 9.32 -10.86
C LEU A 186 -0.95 8.58 -11.78
N LYS A 187 -1.89 9.28 -12.42
CA LYS A 187 -2.76 8.70 -13.44
C LYS A 187 -1.95 8.15 -14.61
N GLU A 188 -1.09 8.97 -15.21
CA GLU A 188 -0.26 8.53 -16.34
C GLU A 188 0.68 7.40 -15.92
N TYR A 189 1.26 7.51 -14.72
CA TYR A 189 2.09 6.46 -14.15
C TYR A 189 1.33 5.14 -13.97
N PHE A 190 0.10 5.19 -13.44
CA PHE A 190 -0.77 4.03 -13.29
C PHE A 190 -1.07 3.37 -14.65
N ILE A 191 -1.41 4.16 -15.67
CA ILE A 191 -1.70 3.64 -17.02
C ILE A 191 -0.46 2.95 -17.60
N ASN A 192 0.69 3.61 -17.56
CA ASN A 192 1.88 3.15 -18.28
C ASN A 192 2.60 2.01 -17.54
N GLU A 193 2.84 2.17 -16.24
CA GLU A 193 3.61 1.18 -15.48
C GLU A 193 2.71 0.03 -15.02
N LEU A 194 1.52 0.28 -14.45
CA LEU A 194 0.67 -0.80 -13.94
C LEU A 194 -0.21 -1.43 -15.05
N ARG A 195 -1.12 -0.64 -15.65
CA ARG A 195 -2.16 -1.16 -16.56
C ARG A 195 -1.60 -1.74 -17.86
N ARG A 196 -0.48 -1.18 -18.36
CA ARG A 196 0.19 -1.64 -19.59
C ARG A 196 1.36 -2.57 -19.32
N LYS A 197 2.40 -2.08 -18.62
CA LYS A 197 3.68 -2.78 -18.50
C LYS A 197 3.61 -3.96 -17.54
N GLU A 198 3.27 -3.75 -16.27
CA GLU A 198 3.20 -4.84 -15.29
C GLU A 198 2.13 -5.86 -15.65
N LYS A 199 0.96 -5.44 -16.15
CA LYS A 199 -0.05 -6.37 -16.69
C LYS A 199 0.53 -7.30 -17.78
N ARG A 200 1.40 -6.77 -18.65
CA ARG A 200 2.04 -7.57 -19.70
C ARG A 200 3.13 -8.49 -19.13
N VAL A 201 3.92 -8.00 -18.18
CA VAL A 201 4.96 -8.80 -17.50
C VAL A 201 4.29 -9.96 -16.76
N PHE A 202 3.29 -9.68 -15.93
CA PHE A 202 2.61 -10.68 -15.12
C PHE A 202 1.91 -11.77 -15.93
N LYS A 203 1.34 -11.42 -17.09
CA LYS A 203 0.79 -12.40 -18.05
C LYS A 203 1.85 -13.35 -18.63
N LYS A 204 3.12 -12.92 -18.69
CA LYS A 204 4.23 -13.71 -19.25
C LYS A 204 4.99 -14.52 -18.20
N VAL A 205 4.94 -14.13 -16.93
CA VAL A 205 5.59 -14.88 -15.85
C VAL A 205 5.00 -16.30 -15.80
N ASN A 206 5.87 -17.28 -15.61
CA ASN A 206 5.44 -18.63 -15.24
C ASN A 206 4.85 -18.61 -13.81
N LYS A 207 3.51 -18.52 -13.74
CA LYS A 207 2.73 -18.44 -12.50
C LYS A 207 2.79 -19.78 -11.75
N LYS A 208 3.80 -19.95 -10.90
CA LYS A 208 3.94 -21.12 -10.03
C LYS A 208 2.88 -21.08 -8.92
N ILE A 209 2.39 -22.25 -8.50
CA ILE A 209 1.37 -22.35 -7.45
C ILE A 209 1.87 -21.75 -6.12
N GLU A 210 3.17 -21.82 -5.87
CA GLU A 210 3.82 -21.23 -4.71
C GLU A 210 3.67 -19.71 -4.69
N TYR A 211 3.64 -19.04 -5.85
CA TYR A 211 3.45 -17.59 -5.92
C TYR A 211 2.07 -17.19 -5.40
N TYR A 212 1.05 -18.03 -5.61
CA TYR A 212 -0.27 -17.83 -5.02
C TYR A 212 -0.23 -17.94 -3.50
N PHE A 213 0.40 -18.98 -2.94
CA PHE A 213 0.50 -19.14 -1.49
C PHE A 213 1.32 -18.03 -0.83
N ILE A 214 2.39 -17.58 -1.48
CA ILE A 214 3.20 -16.44 -1.03
C ILE A 214 2.36 -15.17 -1.01
N PHE A 215 1.61 -14.92 -2.09
CA PHE A 215 0.70 -13.80 -2.17
C PHE A 215 -0.35 -13.83 -1.06
N GLN A 216 -1.03 -14.96 -0.86
CA GLN A 216 -2.05 -15.12 0.18
C GLN A 216 -1.47 -15.00 1.59
N PHE A 217 -0.27 -15.56 1.82
CA PHE A 217 0.43 -15.43 3.10
C PHE A 217 0.69 -13.96 3.41
N ILE A 218 1.33 -13.22 2.51
CA ILE A 218 1.65 -11.80 2.72
C ILE A 218 0.37 -10.95 2.84
N TYR A 219 -0.65 -11.25 2.02
CA TYR A 219 -1.96 -10.60 2.12
C TYR A 219 -2.60 -10.79 3.51
N SER A 220 -2.54 -12.01 4.05
CA SER A 220 -3.06 -12.32 5.38
C SER A 220 -2.34 -11.57 6.50
N LEU A 221 -1.03 -11.32 6.36
CA LEU A 221 -0.27 -10.54 7.33
C LEU A 221 -0.81 -9.11 7.44
N LEU A 222 -1.07 -8.45 6.29
CA LEU A 222 -1.63 -7.10 6.26
C LEU A 222 -3.03 -7.10 6.87
N LEU A 223 -3.90 -7.98 6.39
CA LEU A 223 -5.30 -8.00 6.81
C LEU A 223 -5.45 -8.27 8.31
N HIS A 224 -4.64 -9.16 8.86
CA HIS A 224 -4.64 -9.42 10.30
C HIS A 224 -4.11 -8.22 11.08
N SER A 225 -2.96 -7.68 10.68
CA SER A 225 -2.28 -6.62 11.44
C SER A 225 -3.05 -5.30 11.42
N ASP A 226 -3.68 -4.96 10.29
CA ASP A 226 -4.54 -3.78 10.14
C ASP A 226 -5.78 -3.89 11.05
N LYS A 227 -6.48 -5.03 11.01
CA LYS A 227 -7.65 -5.29 11.88
C LYS A 227 -7.29 -5.30 13.36
N GLU A 228 -6.18 -5.94 13.72
CA GLU A 228 -5.68 -5.98 15.10
C GLU A 228 -5.41 -4.56 15.62
N ASP A 229 -4.75 -3.72 14.82
CA ASP A 229 -4.44 -2.35 15.20
C ASP A 229 -5.67 -1.42 15.23
N ALA A 230 -6.67 -1.68 14.39
CA ALA A 230 -7.95 -0.98 14.41
C ALA A 230 -8.80 -1.33 15.66
N ILE A 231 -8.74 -2.58 16.14
CA ILE A 231 -9.51 -3.05 17.30
C ILE A 231 -8.78 -2.72 18.61
N PHE A 232 -7.51 -3.08 18.72
CA PHE A 232 -6.74 -3.05 19.98
C PHE A 232 -5.74 -1.90 20.05
N GLY A 233 -5.41 -1.26 18.94
CA GLY A 233 -4.43 -0.18 18.90
C GLY A 233 -4.97 1.17 19.37
N LYS A 234 -6.07 1.21 20.14
CA LYS A 234 -6.50 2.43 20.83
C LYS A 234 -5.56 2.63 22.02
N VAL A 235 -4.82 3.73 22.01
CA VAL A 235 -3.99 4.14 23.15
C VAL A 235 -4.96 4.75 24.18
N ASN A 236 -4.97 4.21 25.40
CA ASN A 236 -5.52 4.91 26.57
C ASN A 236 -4.69 6.15 26.87
#